data_AF-A0A2H3U3T7-F1
#
_entry.id   AF-A0A2H3U3T7-F1
#
_cell.length_a   1.000
_cell.length_b   1.000
_cell.length_c   1.000
_cell.angle_alpha   90.00
_cell.angle_beta   90.00
_cell.angle_gamma   90.00
#
_symmetry.space_group_name_H-M   'P 1'
#
loop_
_entity.id
_entity.type
_entity.pdbx_description
1 polymer ?
#
loop_
_entity_poly.entity_id
_entity_poly.type
_entity_poly.pdbx_seq_one_letter_code
_entity_poly.pdbx_strand_id
1 'polypeptide(L)'
;MDLIQYDEINAFVNVRLDHQVLMKMPLGYRQQGNIMLIQQAVYGQQESPFLRQKDFTASLQGLGFKPTRGEPCRMTKDGIIVFFYVDDIVFACRRNKRQALQQAVVDLKG
;
A
#
# COMPACT_ATOMS: atom_id res chain seq x y z
N MET A 1 -20.13 15.21 -2.65
CA MET A 1 -19.30 14.05 -2.31
C MET A 1 -17.89 14.46 -2.65
N ASP A 2 -16.94 14.24 -1.75
CA ASP A 2 -15.54 14.64 -1.92
C ASP A 2 -14.72 13.38 -2.13
N LEU A 3 -13.78 13.45 -3.07
CA LEU A 3 -12.98 12.34 -3.54
C LEU A 3 -11.53 12.81 -3.58
N ILE A 4 -10.64 12.06 -2.94
CA ILE A 4 -9.22 12.38 -2.82
C ILE A 4 -8.43 11.15 -3.26
N GLN A 5 -7.59 11.32 -4.27
CA GLN A 5 -6.70 10.28 -4.77
C GLN A 5 -5.27 10.57 -4.33
N TYR A 6 -4.55 9.50 -3.98
CA TYR A 6 -3.14 9.48 -3.68
C TYR A 6 -2.46 8.43 -4.55
N ASP A 7 -1.26 8.75 -5.01
CA ASP A 7 -0.37 7.85 -5.71
C ASP A 7 0.85 7.61 -4.80
N GLU A 8 1.08 6.36 -4.44
CA GLU A 8 2.17 5.98 -3.54
C GLU A 8 3.45 5.66 -4.32
N ILE A 9 4.35 6.64 -4.39
CA ILE A 9 5.63 6.58 -5.13
C ILE A 9 6.52 5.37 -4.75
N ASN A 10 6.31 4.77 -3.57
CA ASN A 10 7.12 3.66 -3.03
C ASN A 10 6.27 2.50 -2.46
N ALA A 11 5.12 2.18 -3.06
CA ALA A 11 4.17 1.24 -2.45
C ALA A 11 4.78 -0.11 -2.06
N PHE A 12 5.71 -0.65 -2.86
CA PHE A 12 6.33 -1.95 -2.60
C PHE A 12 7.46 -1.93 -1.58
N VAL A 13 8.16 -0.80 -1.46
CA VAL A 13 9.31 -0.67 -0.56
C VAL A 13 8.86 -0.69 0.91
N ASN A 14 7.58 -0.44 1.17
CA ASN A 14 7.01 -0.47 2.51
C ASN A 14 6.80 -1.88 3.06
N VAL A 15 6.96 -2.94 2.25
CA VAL A 15 6.74 -4.32 2.69
C VAL A 15 8.02 -5.13 2.65
N ARG A 16 8.29 -5.85 3.74
CA ARG A 16 9.41 -6.80 3.81
C ARG A 16 9.02 -8.11 3.15
N LEU A 17 10.01 -8.75 2.52
CA LEU A 17 9.84 -10.09 1.99
C LEU A 17 9.96 -11.11 3.12
N ASP A 18 9.03 -12.06 3.16
CA ASP A 18 9.03 -13.16 4.13
C ASP A 18 10.12 -14.22 3.85
N HIS A 19 10.88 -14.05 2.75
CA HIS A 19 11.94 -14.94 2.33
C HIS A 19 13.08 -14.17 1.63
N GLN A 20 14.22 -14.83 1.47
CA GLN A 20 15.39 -14.22 0.83
C GLN A 20 15.25 -14.27 -0.69
N VAL A 21 15.24 -13.10 -1.33
CA VAL A 21 15.32 -12.99 -2.79
C VAL A 21 16.67 -12.42 -3.20
N LEU A 22 17.39 -13.17 -4.05
CA LEU A 22 18.66 -12.75 -4.61
C LEU A 22 18.44 -12.25 -6.04
N MET A 23 19.05 -11.12 -6.39
CA MET A 23 18.96 -10.52 -7.71
C MET A 23 20.35 -10.23 -8.28
N LYS A 24 20.49 -10.42 -9.60
CA LYS A 24 21.67 -9.95 -10.33
C LYS A 24 21.71 -8.43 -10.30
N MET A 25 22.89 -7.88 -10.06
CA MET A 25 23.05 -6.42 -9.98
C MET A 25 22.60 -5.75 -11.29
N PRO A 26 21.82 -4.64 -11.19
CA PRO A 26 21.31 -3.93 -12.36
C PRO A 26 22.45 -3.41 -13.24
N LEU A 27 22.16 -3.22 -14.53
CA LEU A 27 23.10 -2.60 -15.47
C LEU A 27 23.51 -1.21 -14.94
N GLY A 28 24.81 -0.93 -14.96
CA GLY A 28 25.39 0.31 -14.41
C GLY A 28 25.99 0.17 -13.00
N TYR A 29 25.59 -0.84 -12.23
CA TYR A 29 26.10 -1.10 -10.86
C TYR A 29 26.78 -2.46 -10.72
N ARG A 30 27.07 -3.13 -11.83
CA ARG A 30 27.65 -4.48 -11.82
C ARG A 30 29.08 -4.47 -11.28
N GLN A 31 29.34 -5.36 -10.34
CA GLN A 31 30.65 -5.75 -9.85
C GLN A 31 30.75 -7.26 -10.02
N GLN A 32 31.85 -7.74 -10.57
CA GLN A 32 32.06 -9.17 -10.78
C GLN A 32 32.05 -9.91 -9.43
N GLY A 33 31.40 -11.07 -9.40
CA GLY A 33 31.32 -11.93 -8.21
C GLY A 33 30.24 -11.55 -7.19
N ASN A 34 29.58 -10.39 -7.33
CA ASN A 34 28.60 -9.92 -6.36
C ASN A 34 27.15 -10.15 -6.81
N ILE A 35 26.30 -10.51 -5.85
CA ILE A 35 24.84 -10.63 -5.98
C ILE A 35 24.17 -9.77 -4.90
N MET A 36 22.99 -9.21 -5.21
CA MET A 36 22.25 -8.39 -4.25
C MET A 36 21.20 -9.22 -3.52
N LEU A 37 21.10 -9.04 -2.21
CA LEU A 37 19.96 -9.50 -1.41
C LEU A 37 18.89 -8.40 -1.36
N ILE A 38 17.69 -8.74 -1.79
CA ILE A 38 16.53 -7.86 -1.73
C ILE A 38 15.85 -8.07 -0.37
N GLN A 39 15.68 -6.98 0.38
CA GLN A 39 15.06 -7.00 1.72
C GLN A 39 13.62 -6.48 1.72
N GLN A 40 13.22 -5.75 0.68
CA GLN A 40 11.90 -5.14 0.51
C GLN A 40 11.32 -5.54 -0.84
N ALA A 41 10.01 -5.63 -0.94
CA ALA A 41 9.36 -6.00 -2.19
C ALA A 41 9.72 -5.01 -3.31
N VAL A 42 9.99 -5.52 -4.51
CA VAL A 42 10.35 -4.70 -5.69
C VAL A 42 9.33 -4.86 -6.81
N TYR A 43 9.28 -3.88 -7.71
CA TYR A 43 8.49 -3.96 -8.93
C TYR A 43 8.89 -5.20 -9.76
N GLY A 44 7.91 -5.87 -10.34
CA GLY A 44 8.10 -7.04 -11.22
C GLY A 44 8.14 -8.39 -10.50
N GLN A 45 8.20 -8.42 -9.16
CA GLN A 45 7.91 -9.63 -8.39
C GLN A 45 6.39 -9.85 -8.33
N GLN A 46 5.94 -11.07 -8.65
CA GLN A 46 4.51 -11.39 -8.70
C GLN A 46 3.80 -11.24 -7.35
N GLU A 47 4.54 -11.40 -6.25
CA GLU A 47 4.00 -11.35 -4.89
C GLU A 47 3.94 -9.93 -4.31
N SER A 48 4.72 -8.97 -4.83
CA SER A 48 4.79 -7.61 -4.29
C SER A 48 3.41 -6.94 -4.20
N PRO A 49 2.53 -7.02 -5.22
CA PRO A 49 1.17 -6.47 -5.13
C PRO A 49 0.31 -7.12 -4.05
N PHE A 50 0.45 -8.43 -3.88
CA PHE A 50 -0.30 -9.17 -2.86
C PHE A 50 0.17 -8.84 -1.44
N LEU A 51 1.49 -8.77 -1.24
CA LEU A 51 2.08 -8.39 0.04
C LEU A 51 1.69 -6.95 0.42
N ARG A 52 1.74 -6.02 -0.53
CA ARG A 52 1.30 -4.64 -0.31
C ARG A 52 -0.18 -4.54 0.01
N GLN A 53 -1.02 -5.27 -0.72
CA GLN A 53 -2.45 -5.35 -0.44
C GLN A 53 -2.71 -5.80 1.01
N LYS A 54 -2.05 -6.87 1.45
CA LYS A 54 -2.22 -7.44 2.78
C LYS A 54 -1.76 -6.47 3.87
N ASP A 55 -0.58 -5.88 3.70
CA ASP A 55 0.00 -4.90 4.63
C ASP A 55 -0.90 -3.66 4.78
N PHE A 56 -1.30 -3.06 3.67
CA PHE A 56 -2.18 -1.89 3.69
C PHE A 56 -3.56 -2.18 4.29
N THR A 57 -4.12 -3.36 4.00
CA THR A 57 -5.37 -3.83 4.62
C THR A 57 -5.22 -3.91 6.14
N ALA A 58 -4.11 -4.46 6.65
CA ALA A 58 -3.86 -4.57 8.09
C ALA A 58 -3.75 -3.19 8.75
N SER A 59 -3.04 -2.24 8.12
CA SER A 59 -2.95 -0.86 8.60
C SER A 59 -4.32 -0.17 8.66
N LEU A 60 -5.13 -0.31 7.61
CA LEU A 60 -6.50 0.22 7.60
C LEU A 60 -7.40 -0.44 8.65
N GLN A 61 -7.28 -1.75 8.86
CA GLN A 61 -7.99 -2.46 9.92
C GLN A 61 -7.59 -1.97 11.31
N GLY A 62 -6.30 -1.70 11.55
CA GLY A 62 -5.80 -1.09 12.78
C GLY A 62 -6.41 0.29 13.06
N LEU A 63 -6.68 1.06 12.00
CA LEU A 63 -7.41 2.33 12.07
C LEU A 63 -8.93 2.17 12.17
N GLY A 64 -9.45 0.94 12.22
CA GLY A 64 -10.88 0.64 12.39
C GLY A 64 -11.69 0.60 11.10
N PHE A 65 -11.05 0.60 9.93
CA PHE A 65 -11.74 0.34 8.66
C PHE A 65 -12.12 -1.13 8.54
N LYS A 66 -13.29 -1.39 7.96
CA LYS A 66 -13.78 -2.76 7.74
C LYS A 66 -13.81 -3.09 6.26
N PRO A 67 -13.26 -4.24 5.84
CA PRO A 67 -13.30 -4.67 4.45
C PRO A 67 -14.73 -5.02 4.04
N THR A 68 -15.05 -4.77 2.77
CA THR A 68 -16.32 -5.16 2.18
C THR A 68 -16.30 -6.64 1.84
N ARG A 69 -17.39 -7.36 2.10
CA ARG A 69 -17.57 -8.76 1.67
C ARG A 69 -17.40 -8.87 0.15
N GLY A 70 -16.46 -9.72 -0.29
CA GLY A 70 -16.16 -9.97 -1.70
C GLY A 70 -15.19 -8.98 -2.35
N GLU A 71 -14.91 -7.83 -1.72
CA GLU A 71 -14.02 -6.80 -2.24
C GLU A 71 -13.05 -6.33 -1.14
N PRO A 72 -11.95 -7.06 -0.90
CA PRO A 72 -10.98 -6.71 0.15
C PRO A 72 -10.29 -5.37 -0.11
N CYS A 73 -10.20 -4.93 -1.37
CA CYS A 73 -9.68 -3.62 -1.78
C CYS A 73 -10.59 -2.44 -1.39
N ARG A 74 -11.83 -2.71 -0.97
CA ARG A 74 -12.81 -1.69 -0.59
C ARG A 74 -13.10 -1.77 0.89
N MET A 75 -12.70 -0.74 1.64
CA MET A 75 -12.91 -0.66 3.07
C MET A 75 -13.73 0.55 3.47
N THR A 76 -14.46 0.46 4.57
CA THR A 76 -15.34 1.55 5.03
C THR A 76 -15.24 1.80 6.53
N LYS A 77 -15.39 3.06 6.93
CA LYS A 77 -15.46 3.51 8.33
C LYS A 77 -16.24 4.81 8.40
N ASP A 78 -17.29 4.88 9.23
CA ASP A 78 -18.01 6.12 9.57
C ASP A 78 -18.45 7.00 8.38
N GLY A 79 -18.78 6.38 7.25
CA GLY A 79 -19.19 7.07 6.01
C GLY A 79 -18.02 7.54 5.12
N ILE A 80 -16.79 7.12 5.44
CA ILE A 80 -15.60 7.19 4.59
C ILE A 80 -15.43 5.84 3.92
N ILE A 81 -15.19 5.87 2.62
CA ILE A 81 -14.88 4.71 1.79
C ILE A 81 -13.43 4.87 1.34
N VAL A 82 -12.66 3.80 1.46
CA VAL A 82 -11.30 3.68 0.91
C VAL A 82 -11.34 2.59 -0.13
N PHE A 83 -10.86 2.91 -1.33
CA PHE A 83 -10.59 1.96 -2.38
C PHE A 83 -9.11 2.06 -2.72
N PHE A 84 -8.42 0.93 -2.82
CA PHE A 84 -7.01 0.94 -3.17
C PHE A 84 -6.68 -0.18 -4.14
N TYR A 85 -5.78 0.09 -5.06
CA TYR A 85 -5.30 -0.86 -6.05
C TYR A 85 -3.81 -0.62 -6.28
N VAL A 86 -2.98 -1.45 -5.64
CA VAL A 86 -1.52 -1.40 -5.75
C VAL A 86 -1.00 -0.02 -5.31
N ASP A 87 -0.69 0.87 -6.24
CA ASP A 87 -0.10 2.20 -5.99
C ASP A 87 -1.19 3.29 -5.86
N ASP A 88 -2.40 3.03 -6.38
CA ASP A 88 -3.52 3.96 -6.36
C ASP A 88 -4.36 3.82 -5.08
N ILE A 89 -4.51 4.91 -4.34
CA ILE A 89 -5.37 4.96 -3.14
C ILE A 89 -6.41 6.07 -3.30
N VAL A 90 -7.67 5.70 -3.22
CA VAL A 90 -8.82 6.59 -3.41
C VAL A 90 -9.67 6.62 -2.15
N PHE A 91 -9.85 7.81 -1.60
CA PHE A 91 -10.75 8.07 -0.50
C PHE A 91 -12.00 8.81 -0.98
N ALA A 92 -13.16 8.34 -0.59
CA ALA A 92 -14.44 8.98 -0.88
C ALA A 92 -15.22 9.22 0.41
N CYS A 93 -15.73 10.44 0.60
CA CYS A 93 -16.56 10.78 1.75
C CYS A 93 -17.60 11.86 1.42
N ARG A 94 -18.55 12.08 2.32
CA ARG A 94 -19.44 13.25 2.24
C ARG A 94 -18.68 14.50 2.72
N ARG A 95 -19.04 15.69 2.24
CA ARG A 95 -18.37 16.98 2.58
C ARG A 95 -18.22 17.19 4.09
N ASN A 96 -19.23 16.80 4.87
CA ASN A 96 -19.23 16.91 6.34
C ASN A 96 -18.24 15.96 7.04
N LYS A 97 -17.63 15.01 6.33
CA LYS A 97 -16.64 14.05 6.84
C LYS A 97 -15.21 14.34 6.37
N ARG A 98 -14.99 15.43 5.63
CA ARG A 98 -13.69 15.78 5.06
C ARG A 98 -12.58 15.93 6.12
N GLN A 99 -12.87 16.56 7.26
CA GLN A 99 -11.89 16.68 8.35
C GLN A 99 -11.50 15.33 8.94
N ALA A 100 -12.48 14.45 9.18
CA ALA A 100 -12.23 13.10 9.66
C ALA A 100 -11.40 12.27 8.65
N LEU A 101 -11.64 12.47 7.35
CA LEU A 101 -10.82 11.88 6.30
C LEU A 101 -9.38 12.39 6.34
N GLN A 102 -9.18 13.70 6.45
CA GLN A 102 -7.83 14.28 6.53
C GLN A 102 -7.05 13.74 7.73
N GLN A 103 -7.71 13.59 8.88
CA GLN A 103 -7.07 12.97 10.05
C GLN A 103 -6.69 11.52 9.79
N ALA A 104 -7.60 10.71 9.23
CA ALA A 104 -7.30 9.31 8.92
C ALA A 104 -6.13 9.15 7.93
N VAL A 105 -5.98 10.08 6.97
CA VAL A 105 -4.83 10.10 6.04
C VAL A 105 -3.52 10.47 6.74
N VAL A 106 -3.56 11.35 7.75
CA VAL A 106 -2.38 11.66 8.57
C VAL A 106 -1.98 10.44 9.41
N ASP A 107 -2.96 9.77 10.04
CA ASP A 107 -2.73 8.58 10.86
C ASP A 107 -2.21 7.39 10.04
N LEU A 108 -2.51 7.34 8.73
CA LEU A 108 -1.97 6.34 7.80
C LEU A 108 -0.49 6.57 7.43
N LYS A 109 0.04 7.78 7.63
CA LYS A 109 1.41 8.16 7.27
C LYS A 109 2.38 8.17 8.46
N GLY A 110 1.88 7.95 9.68
CA GLY A 110 2.66 7.83 10.91
C GLY A 110 3.15 6.40 11.11
#